data_AF-A0A947TA76-F1
#
_entry.id   AF-A0A947TA76-F1
#
_cell.length_a   1.000
_cell.length_b   1.000
_cell.length_c   1.000
_cell.angle_alpha   90.00
_cell.angle_beta   90.00
_cell.angle_gamma   90.00
#
_symmetry.space_group_name_H-M   'P 1'
#
loop_
_entity.id
_entity.type
_entity.pdbx_description
1 polymer ?
#
loop_
_entity_poly.entity_id
_entity_poly.type
_entity_poly.pdbx_seq_one_letter_code
_entity_poly.pdbx_strand_id
1 'polypeptide(L)'
;MTSPPLRSAVGRYPAGRQAFPHRDLTGIGQLERHEILYLLDEAEQWVELNRRSNKHHDALAGLTIINAFFENSTRTLLSFEIAGKRLGADVVNMHAAQSSVKKGETLIDTAITLNAMNADAIVIRHGSSGATQLI
;
A
#
# COMPACT_ATOMS: atom_id res chain seq x y z
N MET A 1 20.73 5.78 21.92
CA MET A 1 19.28 5.60 22.14
C MET A 1 18.96 4.16 21.80
N THR A 2 18.88 3.30 22.81
CA THR A 2 18.60 1.87 22.67
C THR A 2 17.11 1.68 22.42
N SER A 3 16.72 1.11 21.28
CA SER A 3 15.36 0.64 21.07
C SER A 3 14.97 -0.36 22.17
N PRO A 4 13.75 -0.28 22.73
CA PRO A 4 13.29 -1.27 23.70
C PRO A 4 13.18 -2.65 23.04
N PRO A 5 13.36 -3.75 23.80
CA PRO A 5 13.26 -5.09 23.24
C PRO A 5 11.85 -5.33 22.68
N LEU A 6 11.79 -5.93 21.48
CA LEU A 6 10.56 -6.37 20.83
C LEU A 6 9.83 -7.32 21.80
N ARG A 7 8.78 -6.84 22.49
CA ARG A 7 7.92 -7.71 23.27
C ARG A 7 7.28 -8.70 22.29
N SER A 8 7.37 -9.99 22.59
CA SER A 8 6.72 -11.06 21.81
C SER A 8 5.30 -10.64 21.43
N ALA A 9 5.04 -10.55 20.12
CA ALA A 9 3.74 -10.16 19.54
C ALA A 9 2.64 -11.21 19.78
N VAL A 10 3.01 -12.39 20.30
CA VAL A 10 2.09 -13.50 20.53
C VAL A 10 1.07 -13.12 21.61
N GLY A 11 -0.16 -12.86 21.18
CA GLY A 11 -1.31 -12.56 22.05
C GLY A 11 -1.64 -11.08 22.25
N ARG A 12 -0.94 -10.14 21.59
CA ARG A 12 -1.22 -8.70 21.72
C ARG A 12 -2.42 -8.22 20.89
N TYR A 13 -2.65 -8.88 19.75
CA TYR A 13 -3.73 -8.56 18.81
C TYR A 13 -4.51 -9.83 18.46
N PRO A 14 -5.76 -9.71 17.97
CA PRO A 14 -6.52 -10.85 17.46
C PRO A 14 -5.76 -11.60 16.36
N ALA A 15 -6.02 -12.89 16.18
CA ALA A 15 -5.25 -13.71 15.23
C ALA A 15 -5.69 -13.52 13.77
N GLY A 16 -4.72 -13.60 12.84
CA GLY A 16 -4.97 -13.58 11.40
C GLY A 16 -5.68 -12.30 10.95
N ARG A 17 -6.72 -12.45 10.12
CA ARG A 17 -7.50 -11.32 9.59
C ARG A 17 -8.20 -10.49 10.67
N GLN A 18 -8.37 -11.00 11.89
CA GLN A 18 -9.01 -10.23 12.96
C GLN A 18 -8.12 -9.09 13.48
N ALA A 19 -6.79 -9.14 13.27
CA ALA A 19 -5.89 -8.06 13.64
C ALA A 19 -6.09 -6.79 12.79
N PHE A 20 -6.53 -7.00 11.54
CA PHE A 20 -6.88 -5.96 10.59
C PHE A 20 -7.95 -6.51 9.62
N PRO A 21 -9.25 -6.39 9.95
CA PRO A 21 -10.35 -7.03 9.22
C PRO A 21 -10.77 -6.26 7.95
N HIS A 22 -10.14 -5.11 7.68
CA HIS A 22 -10.46 -4.27 6.53
C HIS A 22 -9.82 -4.82 5.26
N ARG A 23 -10.61 -4.91 4.18
CA ARG A 23 -10.08 -5.21 2.84
C ARG A 23 -9.29 -4.02 2.29
N ASP A 24 -9.83 -2.82 2.47
CA ASP A 24 -9.32 -1.59 1.88
C ASP A 24 -8.98 -0.57 2.97
N LEU A 25 -7.95 0.25 2.75
CA LEU A 25 -7.56 1.35 3.64
C LEU A 25 -7.73 2.70 2.94
N THR A 26 -8.95 3.23 2.96
CA THR A 26 -9.31 4.51 2.32
C THR A 26 -9.44 5.67 3.31
N GLY A 27 -9.40 5.38 4.61
CA GLY A 27 -9.42 6.37 5.68
C GLY A 27 -9.09 5.73 7.03
N ILE A 28 -8.63 6.54 7.98
CA ILE A 28 -8.24 6.08 9.33
C ILE A 28 -9.33 6.28 10.38
N GLY A 29 -10.39 7.03 10.06
CA GLY A 29 -11.41 7.43 11.04
C GLY A 29 -12.32 6.29 11.52
N GLN A 30 -12.33 5.16 10.81
CA GLN A 30 -13.09 3.95 11.17
C GLN A 30 -12.19 2.86 11.76
N LEU A 31 -10.89 3.13 11.93
CA LEU A 31 -9.98 2.16 12.51
C LEU A 31 -10.10 2.14 14.02
N GLU A 32 -10.22 0.95 14.58
CA GLU A 32 -10.11 0.74 16.00
C GLU A 32 -8.68 0.97 16.47
N ARG A 33 -8.53 1.37 17.73
CA ARG A 33 -7.21 1.65 18.31
C ARG A 33 -6.24 0.48 18.17
N HIS A 34 -6.73 -0.74 18.34
CA HIS A 34 -5.90 -1.94 18.25
C HIS A 34 -5.41 -2.21 16.82
N GLU A 35 -6.21 -1.88 15.81
CA GLU A 35 -5.85 -2.03 14.39
C GLU A 35 -4.73 -1.06 14.01
N ILE A 36 -4.80 0.19 14.48
CA ILE A 36 -3.74 1.18 14.29
C ILE A 36 -2.45 0.71 14.94
N LEU A 37 -2.52 0.25 16.20
CA LEU A 37 -1.34 -0.23 16.93
C LEU A 37 -0.75 -1.49 16.29
N TYR A 38 -1.60 -2.38 15.76
CA TYR A 38 -1.16 -3.55 15.00
C TYR A 38 -0.35 -3.14 13.77
N LEU A 39 -0.85 -2.21 12.94
CA LEU A 39 -0.11 -1.72 11.77
C LEU A 39 1.25 -1.10 12.14
N LEU A 40 1.31 -0.36 13.25
CA LEU A 40 2.55 0.25 13.72
C LEU A 40 3.56 -0.78 14.24
N ASP A 41 3.10 -1.80 14.97
CA ASP A 41 3.96 -2.88 15.45
C ASP A 41 4.46 -3.75 14.27
N GLU A 42 3.60 -4.07 13.30
CA GLU A 42 3.99 -4.78 12.07
C GLU A 42 5.04 -3.99 11.25
N ALA A 43 4.92 -2.66 11.21
CA ALA A 43 5.88 -1.83 10.50
C ALA A 43 7.32 -1.95 11.05
N GLU A 44 7.50 -2.20 12.35
CA GLU A 44 8.82 -2.30 12.97
C GLU A 44 9.62 -3.51 12.44
N GLN A 45 8.95 -4.61 12.10
CA GLN A 45 9.59 -5.79 11.49
C GLN A 45 10.21 -5.44 10.12
N TRP A 46 9.51 -4.60 9.35
CA TRP A 46 10.00 -4.13 8.04
C TRP A 46 11.10 -3.07 8.18
N VAL A 47 11.09 -2.28 9.27
CA VAL A 47 12.21 -1.40 9.61
C VAL A 47 13.48 -2.22 9.86
N GLU A 48 13.38 -3.34 10.58
CA GLU A 48 14.52 -4.24 10.79
C GLU A 48 15.04 -4.83 9.48
N LEU A 49 14.16 -5.30 8.59
CA LEU A 49 14.56 -5.76 7.25
C LEU A 49 15.35 -4.68 6.49
N ASN A 50 14.89 -3.43 6.57
CA ASN A 50 15.53 -2.31 5.87
C ASN A 50 16.93 -1.95 6.40
N ARG A 51 17.27 -2.35 7.63
CA ARG A 51 18.60 -2.17 8.23
C ARG A 51 19.59 -3.26 7.81
N ARG A 52 19.12 -4.39 7.29
CA ARG A 52 19.98 -5.50 6.84
C ARG A 52 20.67 -5.15 5.50
N SER A 53 21.74 -5.87 5.19
CA SER A 53 22.42 -5.78 3.90
C SER A 53 21.55 -6.33 2.76
N ASN A 54 20.93 -7.49 3.00
CA ASN A 54 19.87 -8.03 2.15
C ASN A 54 18.52 -7.48 2.60
N LYS A 55 17.91 -6.65 1.74
CA LYS A 55 16.64 -5.94 1.99
C LYS A 55 15.47 -6.58 1.25
N HIS A 56 15.65 -7.81 0.75
CA HIS A 56 14.65 -8.55 -0.01
C HIS A 56 13.96 -9.60 0.87
N HIS A 57 12.67 -9.81 0.62
CA HIS A 57 11.83 -10.83 1.21
C HIS A 57 10.77 -11.25 0.18
N ASP A 58 10.33 -12.49 0.17
CA ASP A 58 9.38 -13.02 -0.83
C ASP A 58 7.93 -13.01 -0.34
N ALA A 59 7.56 -12.07 0.54
CA ALA A 59 6.25 -12.09 1.21
C ALA A 59 5.09 -11.86 0.25
N LEU A 60 5.35 -11.12 -0.83
CA LEU A 60 4.40 -10.74 -1.87
C LEU A 60 4.84 -11.29 -3.24
N ALA A 61 5.70 -12.32 -3.27
CA ALA A 61 6.15 -12.92 -4.51
C ALA A 61 4.97 -13.44 -5.36
N GLY A 62 4.94 -13.04 -6.63
CA GLY A 62 3.86 -13.37 -7.57
C GLY A 62 2.60 -12.51 -7.43
N LEU A 63 2.60 -11.50 -6.54
CA LEU A 63 1.52 -10.52 -6.45
C LEU A 63 1.87 -9.25 -7.21
N THR A 64 0.87 -8.66 -7.86
CA THR A 64 1.00 -7.42 -8.63
C THR A 64 0.44 -6.22 -7.85
N ILE A 65 1.24 -5.16 -7.71
CA ILE A 65 0.85 -3.90 -7.06
C ILE A 65 0.90 -2.77 -8.08
N ILE A 66 -0.21 -2.06 -8.27
CA ILE A 66 -0.28 -0.88 -9.13
C ILE A 66 -0.29 0.40 -8.29
N ASN A 67 0.67 1.29 -8.55
CA ASN A 67 0.68 2.65 -8.01
C ASN A 67 0.07 3.61 -9.03
N ALA A 68 -1.20 3.99 -8.86
CA ALA A 68 -1.94 4.90 -9.73
C ALA A 68 -1.95 6.33 -9.16
N PHE A 69 -1.02 7.18 -9.61
CA PHE A 69 -0.85 8.55 -9.14
C PHE A 69 -1.30 9.55 -10.22
N PHE A 70 -2.40 10.22 -9.95
CA PHE A 70 -3.02 11.24 -10.81
C PHE A 70 -2.58 12.66 -10.47
N GLU A 71 -1.93 12.83 -9.33
CA GLU A 71 -1.29 14.07 -8.88
C GLU A 71 0.11 13.78 -8.33
N ASN A 72 0.98 14.79 -8.38
CA ASN A 72 2.39 14.63 -8.04
C ASN A 72 2.60 14.33 -6.55
N SER A 73 3.24 13.19 -6.24
CA SER A 73 3.82 12.92 -4.92
C SER A 73 4.97 11.92 -4.99
N THR A 74 6.17 12.47 -5.11
CA THR A 74 7.41 11.69 -5.23
C THR A 74 7.67 10.81 -4.01
N ARG A 75 7.47 11.33 -2.80
CA ARG A 75 7.77 10.58 -1.57
C ARG A 75 6.85 9.38 -1.39
N THR A 76 5.54 9.57 -1.60
CA THR A 76 4.56 8.49 -1.44
C THR A 76 4.74 7.42 -2.52
N LEU A 77 4.95 7.82 -3.77
CA LEU A 77 5.17 6.87 -4.86
C LEU A 77 6.42 6.02 -4.62
N LEU A 78 7.56 6.66 -4.33
CA LEU A 78 8.80 5.94 -4.08
C LEU A 78 8.69 5.04 -2.85
N SER A 79 7.98 5.44 -1.80
CA SER A 79 7.80 4.58 -0.63
C SER A 79 7.06 3.29 -0.97
N PHE A 80 5.98 3.36 -1.75
CA PHE A 80 5.23 2.17 -2.16
C PHE A 80 5.99 1.32 -3.16
N GLU A 81 6.69 1.95 -4.11
CA GLU A 81 7.51 1.23 -5.08
C GLU A 81 8.63 0.45 -4.41
N ILE A 82 9.36 1.10 -3.50
CA ILE A 82 10.44 0.45 -2.75
C ILE A 82 9.89 -0.65 -1.85
N ALA A 83 8.77 -0.43 -1.16
CA ALA A 83 8.16 -1.44 -0.31
C ALA A 83 7.76 -2.69 -1.10
N GLY A 84 7.00 -2.53 -2.19
CA GLY A 84 6.57 -3.66 -3.02
C GLY A 84 7.74 -4.46 -3.58
N LYS A 85 8.74 -3.78 -4.16
CA LYS A 85 9.95 -4.44 -4.69
C LYS A 85 10.76 -5.17 -3.61
N ARG A 86 10.87 -4.61 -2.41
CA ARG A 86 11.56 -5.27 -1.29
C ARG A 86 10.83 -6.51 -0.78
N LEU A 87 9.51 -6.53 -0.92
CA LEU A 87 8.65 -7.64 -0.53
C LEU A 87 8.43 -8.66 -1.66
N GLY A 88 9.11 -8.50 -2.80
CA GLY A 88 9.08 -9.43 -3.92
C GLY A 88 7.89 -9.27 -4.86
N ALA A 89 7.09 -8.20 -4.73
CA ALA A 89 5.95 -7.94 -5.59
C ALA A 89 6.37 -7.39 -6.96
N ASP A 90 5.55 -7.67 -7.97
CA ASP A 90 5.62 -7.02 -9.28
C ASP A 90 4.96 -5.63 -9.18
N VAL A 91 5.77 -4.57 -9.19
CA VAL A 91 5.28 -3.20 -9.03
C VAL A 91 5.18 -2.48 -10.37
N VAL A 92 4.00 -1.93 -10.65
CA VAL A 92 3.72 -1.09 -11.82
C VAL A 92 3.37 0.33 -11.39
N ASN A 93 4.07 1.32 -11.91
CA ASN A 93 3.78 2.73 -11.66
C ASN A 93 3.02 3.34 -12.84
N MET A 94 1.83 3.88 -12.58
CA MET A 94 1.00 4.58 -13.55
C MET A 94 0.91 6.07 -13.22
N HIS A 95 1.39 6.90 -14.15
CA HIS A 95 1.36 8.36 -14.04
C HIS A 95 0.30 8.95 -14.98
N ALA A 96 -0.92 9.11 -14.47
CA ALA A 96 -2.06 9.56 -15.28
C ALA A 96 -2.03 11.06 -15.62
N ALA A 97 -1.30 11.88 -14.85
CA ALA A 97 -1.14 13.31 -15.12
C ALA A 97 -0.57 13.62 -16.52
N GLN A 98 0.15 12.67 -17.14
CA GLN A 98 0.68 12.81 -18.49
C GLN A 98 -0.22 12.16 -19.58
N SER A 99 -1.14 11.26 -19.21
CA SER A 99 -1.93 10.46 -20.16
C SER A 99 -3.39 10.92 -20.29
N SER A 100 -4.08 11.19 -19.18
CA SER A 100 -5.55 11.36 -19.19
C SER A 100 -6.00 12.81 -19.45
N VAL A 101 -5.21 13.82 -19.04
CA VAL A 101 -5.52 15.23 -19.31
C VAL A 101 -5.48 15.55 -20.82
N LYS A 102 -4.66 14.82 -21.59
CA LYS A 102 -4.54 15.04 -23.04
C LYS A 102 -5.61 14.32 -23.88
N LYS A 103 -6.29 13.31 -23.33
CA LYS A 103 -7.23 12.45 -24.06
C LYS A 103 -8.69 12.57 -23.64
N GLY A 104 -9.01 13.29 -22.56
CA GLY A 104 -10.39 13.39 -22.07
C GLY A 104 -10.92 12.07 -21.50
N GLU A 105 -10.02 11.16 -21.10
CA GLU A 105 -10.40 9.91 -20.42
C GLU A 105 -11.01 10.23 -19.06
N THR A 106 -12.16 9.62 -18.79
CA THR A 106 -12.87 9.79 -17.53
C THR A 106 -12.20 8.96 -16.42
N LEU A 107 -12.47 9.29 -15.16
CA LEU A 107 -12.06 8.45 -14.03
C LEU A 107 -12.59 7.01 -14.15
N ILE A 108 -13.75 6.84 -14.77
CA ILE A 108 -14.39 5.55 -15.02
C ILE A 108 -13.57 4.73 -16.04
N ASP A 109 -13.09 5.35 -17.12
CA ASP A 109 -12.24 4.66 -18.11
C ASP A 109 -10.93 4.18 -17.47
N THR A 110 -10.40 4.99 -16.53
CA THR A 110 -9.21 4.59 -15.78
C THR A 110 -9.52 3.46 -14.79
N ALA A 111 -10.67 3.50 -14.11
CA ALA A 111 -11.12 2.41 -13.25
C ALA A 111 -11.29 1.10 -14.01
N ILE A 112 -11.88 1.14 -15.22
CA ILE A 112 -12.04 -0.02 -16.11
C ILE A 112 -10.66 -0.56 -16.51
N THR A 113 -9.74 0.32 -16.88
CA THR A 113 -8.37 -0.06 -17.25
C THR A 113 -7.64 -0.72 -16.09
N LEU A 114 -7.74 -0.16 -14.89
CA LEU A 114 -7.14 -0.71 -13.67
C LEU A 114 -7.75 -2.07 -13.30
N ASN A 115 -9.07 -2.21 -13.40
CA ASN A 115 -9.76 -3.49 -13.17
C ASN A 115 -9.36 -4.57 -14.18
N ALA A 116 -9.09 -4.19 -15.43
CA ALA A 116 -8.65 -5.12 -16.47
C ALA A 116 -7.19 -5.59 -16.29
N MET A 117 -6.37 -4.87 -15.53
CA MET A 117 -4.97 -5.23 -15.27
C MET A 117 -4.80 -6.33 -14.22
N ASN A 118 -5.89 -6.75 -13.56
CA ASN A 118 -5.91 -7.86 -12.61
C ASN A 118 -4.86 -7.73 -11.48
N ALA A 119 -4.75 -6.54 -10.90
CA ALA A 119 -3.84 -6.27 -9.79
C ALA A 119 -4.34 -6.91 -8.48
N ASP A 120 -3.40 -7.35 -7.64
CA ASP A 120 -3.71 -7.83 -6.29
C ASP A 120 -3.90 -6.68 -5.30
N ALA A 121 -3.22 -5.54 -5.54
CA ALA A 121 -3.40 -4.32 -4.79
C ALA A 121 -3.24 -3.07 -5.67
N ILE A 122 -3.97 -2.00 -5.34
CA ILE A 122 -3.88 -0.71 -6.01
C ILE A 122 -3.70 0.39 -4.96
N VAL A 123 -2.66 1.21 -5.15
CA VAL A 123 -2.41 2.42 -4.38
C VAL A 123 -2.81 3.61 -5.24
N ILE A 124 -3.83 4.36 -4.80
CA ILE A 124 -4.41 5.45 -5.58
C ILE A 124 -4.10 6.77 -4.91
N ARG A 125 -3.65 7.74 -5.71
CA ARG A 125 -3.55 9.14 -5.31
C ARG A 125 -4.25 10.03 -6.32
N HIS A 126 -5.33 10.69 -5.90
CA HIS A 126 -6.16 11.52 -6.76
C HIS A 126 -6.61 12.80 -6.01
N GLY A 127 -6.70 13.93 -6.73
CA GLY A 127 -7.05 15.23 -6.13
C GLY A 127 -8.54 15.39 -5.78
N SER A 128 -9.42 14.62 -6.41
CA SER A 128 -10.84 14.59 -6.07
C SER A 128 -11.13 13.58 -4.96
N SER A 129 -11.81 14.05 -3.91
CA SER A 129 -12.39 13.20 -2.87
C SER A 129 -13.33 12.15 -3.47
N GLY A 130 -13.25 10.90 -2.99
CA GLY A 130 -14.12 9.81 -3.43
C GLY A 130 -13.64 9.03 -4.66
N ALA A 131 -12.51 9.39 -5.28
CA ALA A 131 -11.97 8.65 -6.43
C ALA A 131 -11.69 7.16 -6.12
N THR A 132 -11.32 6.86 -4.88
CA THR A 132 -11.10 5.48 -4.39
C THR A 132 -12.37 4.67 -4.20
N GLN A 133 -13.56 5.27 -4.30
CA GLN A 133 -14.85 4.57 -4.23
C GLN A 133 -15.36 4.19 -5.63
N LEU A 134 -14.76 4.75 -6.68
CA LEU A 134 -15.13 4.54 -8.08
C LEU A 134 -14.24 3.52 -8.79
N ILE A 135 -13.17 3.06 -8.12
CA ILE A 135 -12.16 2.12 -8.59
C ILE A 135 -12.24 0.89 -7.68
#